data_AF-A0A970SQW6-F1
#
_entry.id   AF-A0A970SQW6-F1
#
_cell.length_a   1.000
_cell.length_b   1.000
_cell.length_c   1.000
_cell.angle_alpha   90.00
_cell.angle_beta   90.00
_cell.angle_gamma   90.00
#
_symmetry.space_group_name_H-M   'P 1'
#
loop_
_entity.id
_entity.type
_entity.pdbx_description
1 polymer ?
#
loop_
_entity_poly.entity_id
_entity_poly.type
_entity_poly.pdbx_seq_one_letter_code
_entity_poly.pdbx_strand_id
1 'polypeptide(L)'
;MSAPRPVHRRIKIVAPARKRRRLFRSIVPFLAKTFLFFAVVLAGFWLLNKGMRPIRLISHEKRERDKVVAEYNALRQENEQLRRQLAHIKTQRGISQAARKQGFVKPGEISLVIPESTTPKPD
;
A
#
# COMPACT_ATOMS: atom_id res chain seq x y z
N MET A 1 39.91 30.44 -99.13
CA MET A 1 38.86 30.48 -98.08
C MET A 1 38.97 29.18 -97.29
N SER A 2 39.64 29.21 -96.14
CA SER A 2 39.98 28.01 -95.36
C SER A 2 39.17 28.00 -94.07
N ALA A 3 38.37 26.96 -93.87
CA ALA A 3 37.49 26.81 -92.71
C ALA A 3 38.30 26.60 -91.40
N PRO A 4 37.85 27.16 -90.26
CA PRO A 4 38.53 26.96 -88.98
C PRO A 4 38.28 25.54 -88.43
N ARG A 5 39.34 24.92 -87.88
CA ARG A 5 39.29 23.60 -87.26
C ARG A 5 38.60 23.65 -85.89
N PRO A 6 37.80 22.63 -85.51
CA PRO A 6 37.13 22.62 -84.21
C PRO A 6 38.13 22.33 -83.09
N VAL A 7 38.15 23.20 -82.07
CA VAL A 7 38.92 23.02 -80.84
C VAL A 7 38.15 22.09 -79.90
N HIS A 8 38.62 20.86 -79.73
CA HIS A 8 38.07 19.94 -78.74
C HIS A 8 38.45 20.37 -77.32
N ARG A 9 37.53 21.06 -76.66
CA ARG A 9 37.61 21.43 -75.25
C ARG A 9 37.33 20.19 -74.39
N ARG A 10 38.36 19.53 -73.88
CA ARG A 10 38.23 18.45 -72.88
C ARG A 10 37.62 19.02 -71.60
N ILE A 11 36.34 18.75 -71.37
CA ILE A 11 35.68 19.01 -70.10
C ILE A 11 36.14 17.94 -69.12
N LYS A 12 36.97 18.31 -68.14
CA LYS A 12 37.29 17.43 -67.01
C LYS A 12 36.08 17.42 -66.08
N ILE A 13 35.31 16.34 -66.13
CA ILE A 13 34.24 16.08 -65.15
C ILE A 13 34.93 15.76 -63.82
N VAL A 14 34.99 16.75 -62.92
CA VAL A 14 35.49 16.55 -61.56
C VAL A 14 34.42 15.80 -60.80
N ALA A 15 34.68 14.54 -60.46
CA ALA A 15 33.80 13.76 -59.61
C ALA A 15 33.64 14.45 -58.23
N PRO A 16 32.42 14.61 -57.70
CA PRO A 16 32.24 15.23 -56.40
C PRO A 16 32.87 14.34 -55.32
N ALA A 17 33.77 14.94 -54.55
CA ALA A 17 34.49 14.28 -53.48
C ALA A 17 33.51 13.63 -52.49
N ARG A 18 33.50 12.29 -52.45
CA ARG A 18 32.77 11.48 -51.46
C ARG A 18 33.39 11.63 -50.06
N LYS A 19 33.28 12.81 -49.46
CA LYS A 19 33.88 13.14 -48.15
C LYS A 19 32.92 12.96 -46.96
N ARG A 20 31.77 12.31 -47.13
CA ARG A 20 30.75 12.14 -46.06
C ARG A 20 30.83 10.83 -45.25
N ARG A 21 31.71 9.88 -45.61
CA ARG A 21 31.72 8.54 -44.96
C ARG A 21 32.56 8.40 -43.69
N ARG A 22 33.41 9.38 -43.33
CA ARG A 22 34.31 9.23 -42.16
C ARG A 22 33.77 9.83 -40.86
N LEU A 23 32.98 10.90 -40.90
CA LEU A 23 32.42 11.53 -39.70
C LEU A 23 31.31 10.67 -39.04
N PHE A 24 30.53 9.94 -39.85
CA PHE A 24 29.53 8.99 -39.35
C PHE A 24 30.12 7.79 -38.61
N ARG A 25 31.39 7.42 -38.86
CA ARG A 25 31.99 6.23 -38.22
C ARG A 25 32.30 6.45 -36.73
N SER A 26 32.49 7.70 -36.31
CA SER A 26 32.78 8.05 -34.91
C SER A 26 31.56 8.54 -34.13
N ILE A 27 30.57 9.14 -34.81
CA ILE A 27 29.37 9.71 -34.15
C ILE A 27 28.32 8.62 -33.91
N VAL A 28 28.19 7.64 -34.81
CA VAL A 28 27.25 6.51 -34.68
C VAL A 28 27.46 5.68 -33.40
N PRO A 29 28.69 5.27 -33.00
CA PRO A 29 28.86 4.55 -31.75
C PRO A 29 28.60 5.41 -30.51
N PHE A 30 28.80 6.73 -30.59
CA PHE A 30 28.50 7.65 -29.48
C PHE A 30 26.99 7.77 -29.28
N LEU A 31 26.23 8.01 -30.36
CA LEU A 31 24.77 8.05 -30.34
C LEU A 31 24.17 6.71 -29.89
N ALA A 32 24.71 5.59 -30.37
CA ALA A 32 24.22 4.26 -30.00
C ALA A 32 24.41 3.98 -28.50
N LYS A 33 25.55 4.39 -27.92
CA LYS A 33 25.81 4.24 -26.48
C LYS A 33 24.91 5.12 -25.63
N THR A 34 24.66 6.37 -26.04
CA THR A 34 23.73 7.24 -25.32
C THR A 34 22.30 6.69 -25.38
N PHE A 35 21.89 6.17 -26.54
CA PHE A 35 20.56 5.58 -26.69
C PHE A 35 20.41 4.31 -25.84
N LEU A 36 21.43 3.46 -25.79
CA LEU A 36 21.46 2.28 -24.94
C LEU A 36 21.38 2.66 -23.45
N PHE A 37 22.15 3.67 -23.03
CA PHE A 37 22.10 4.18 -21.66
C PHE A 37 20.70 4.67 -21.30
N PHE A 38 20.09 5.50 -22.15
CA PHE A 38 18.72 5.96 -21.95
C PHE A 38 17.73 4.80 -21.93
N ALA A 39 17.86 3.81 -22.82
CA ALA A 39 17.00 2.64 -22.83
C ALA A 39 17.10 1.84 -21.52
N VAL A 40 18.30 1.67 -20.97
CA VAL A 40 18.52 0.99 -19.68
C VAL A 40 17.91 1.79 -18.53
N VAL A 41 18.11 3.11 -18.50
CA VAL A 41 17.51 3.99 -17.47
C VAL A 41 15.98 3.95 -17.56
N LEU A 42 15.42 4.01 -18.77
CA LEU A 42 13.97 3.97 -18.97
C LEU A 42 13.39 2.61 -18.59
N ALA A 43 14.06 1.52 -18.94
CA ALA A 43 13.66 0.17 -18.55
C ALA A 43 13.72 0.00 -17.03
N GLY A 44 14.79 0.48 -16.38
CA GLY A 44 14.92 0.50 -14.93
C GLY A 44 13.79 1.30 -14.28
N PHE A 45 13.54 2.52 -14.75
CA PHE A 45 12.45 3.36 -14.24
C PHE A 45 11.08 2.71 -14.42
N TRP A 46 10.83 2.05 -15.55
CA TRP A 46 9.61 1.31 -15.81
C TRP A 46 9.44 0.12 -14.85
N LEU A 47 10.52 -0.64 -14.60
CA LEU A 47 10.55 -1.74 -13.62
C LEU A 47 10.29 -1.25 -12.20
N LEU A 48 10.92 -0.16 -11.75
CA LEU A 48 10.70 0.42 -10.43
C LEU A 48 9.24 0.91 -10.27
N ASN A 49 8.72 1.62 -11.26
CA ASN A 49 7.36 2.15 -11.21
C ASN A 49 6.30 1.04 -11.23
N LYS A 50 6.51 -0.02 -12.02
CA LYS A 50 5.63 -1.19 -12.07
C LYS A 50 5.73 -2.04 -10.79
N GLY A 51 6.92 -2.17 -10.22
CA GLY A 51 7.17 -2.90 -8.97
C GLY A 51 6.65 -2.21 -7.70
N MET A 52 6.51 -0.87 -7.71
CA MET A 52 5.95 -0.14 -6.58
C MET A 52 4.41 -0.14 -6.51
N ARG A 53 3.71 -0.47 -7.61
CA ARG A 53 2.25 -0.59 -7.63
C ARG A 53 1.68 -1.63 -6.65
N PRO A 54 2.18 -2.88 -6.55
CA PRO A 54 1.61 -3.88 -5.65
C PRO A 54 1.75 -3.52 -4.17
N ILE A 55 2.80 -2.80 -3.77
CA ILE A 55 3.06 -2.47 -2.36
C ILE A 55 1.97 -1.57 -1.79
N ARG A 56 1.44 -0.64 -2.59
CA ARG A 56 0.37 0.27 -2.15
C ARG A 56 -0.97 -0.45 -1.96
N LEU A 57 -1.33 -1.40 -2.83
CA LEU A 57 -2.58 -2.17 -2.69
C LEU A 57 -2.57 -3.10 -1.47
N ILE A 58 -1.45 -3.77 -1.20
CA ILE A 58 -1.32 -4.70 -0.06
C ILE A 58 -1.52 -3.98 1.29
N SER A 59 -1.15 -2.69 1.36
CA SER A 59 -1.26 -1.92 2.60
C SER A 59 -2.71 -1.64 3.03
N HIS A 60 -3.62 -1.47 2.06
CA HIS A 60 -5.04 -1.25 2.36
C HIS A 60 -5.73 -2.55 2.75
N GLU A 61 -5.47 -3.63 2.00
CA GLU A 61 -6.06 -4.94 2.27
C GLU A 61 -5.61 -5.50 3.63
N LYS A 62 -4.35 -5.27 4.02
CA LYS A 62 -3.86 -5.67 5.34
C LYS A 62 -4.60 -4.93 6.47
N ARG A 63 -4.80 -3.61 6.34
CA ARG A 63 -5.51 -2.82 7.36
C ARG A 63 -6.96 -3.23 7.51
N GLU A 64 -7.65 -3.53 6.41
CA GLU A 64 -9.03 -4.00 6.48
C GLU A 64 -9.13 -5.38 7.12
N ARG A 65 -8.24 -6.31 6.75
CA ARG A 65 -8.16 -7.61 7.42
C ARG A 65 -7.87 -7.48 8.90
N ASP A 66 -6.90 -6.65 9.29
CA ASP A 66 -6.54 -6.45 10.70
C ASP A 66 -7.71 -5.86 11.50
N LYS A 67 -8.48 -4.93 10.92
CA LYS A 67 -9.70 -4.39 11.54
C LYS A 67 -10.77 -5.46 11.74
N VAL A 68 -11.08 -6.23 10.70
CA VAL A 68 -12.10 -7.28 10.77
C VAL A 68 -11.70 -8.36 11.78
N VAL A 69 -10.43 -8.74 11.84
CA VAL A 69 -9.94 -9.70 12.84
C VAL A 69 -10.05 -9.12 14.25
N ALA A 70 -9.71 -7.85 14.46
CA ALA A 70 -9.85 -7.19 15.75
C ALA A 70 -11.32 -7.14 16.21
N GLU A 71 -12.23 -6.73 15.33
CA GLU A 71 -13.68 -6.71 15.61
C GLU A 71 -14.21 -8.10 15.93
N TYR A 72 -13.85 -9.11 15.13
CA TYR A 72 -14.25 -10.50 15.37
C TYR A 72 -13.78 -10.99 16.75
N ASN A 73 -12.53 -10.70 17.11
CA ASN A 73 -11.97 -11.11 18.40
C ASN A 73 -12.65 -10.39 19.57
N ALA A 74 -12.95 -9.09 19.44
CA ALA A 74 -13.68 -8.33 20.43
C ALA A 74 -15.10 -8.91 20.65
N LEU A 75 -15.85 -9.13 19.56
CA LEU A 75 -17.19 -9.72 19.62
C LEU A 75 -17.16 -11.12 20.22
N ARG A 76 -16.15 -11.93 19.88
CA ARG A 76 -15.99 -13.27 20.44
C ARG A 76 -15.75 -13.22 21.94
N GLN A 77 -14.88 -12.34 22.41
CA GLN A 77 -14.61 -12.16 23.84
C GLN A 77 -15.86 -11.71 24.59
N GLU A 78 -16.60 -10.75 24.04
CA GLU A 78 -17.86 -10.28 24.62
C GLU A 78 -18.90 -11.42 24.68
N ASN A 79 -19.03 -12.20 23.60
CA ASN A 79 -19.94 -13.34 23.57
C ASN A 79 -19.57 -14.40 24.63
N GLU A 80 -18.28 -14.70 24.78
CA GLU A 80 -17.81 -15.63 25.81
C GLU A 80 -18.07 -15.11 27.23
N GLN A 81 -17.87 -13.81 27.47
CA GLN A 81 -18.19 -13.17 28.76
C GLN A 81 -19.69 -13.24 29.06
N LEU A 82 -20.54 -12.89 28.09
CA LEU A 82 -22.00 -12.96 28.23
C LEU A 82 -22.46 -14.39 28.49
N ARG A 83 -21.89 -15.39 27.80
CA ARG A 83 -22.18 -16.81 28.06
C ARG A 83 -21.83 -17.21 29.49
N ARG A 84 -20.69 -16.75 30.03
CA ARG A 84 -20.30 -17.00 31.42
C ARG A 84 -21.26 -16.34 32.41
N GLN A 85 -21.64 -15.08 32.15
CA GLN A 85 -22.62 -14.38 32.99
C GLN A 85 -23.98 -15.09 32.98
N LEU A 86 -24.43 -15.53 31.80
CA LEU A 86 -25.71 -16.22 31.64
C LEU A 86 -25.69 -17.60 32.31
N ALA A 87 -24.57 -18.31 32.23
CA ALA A 87 -24.35 -19.55 32.98
C ALA A 87 -24.39 -19.29 34.49
N HIS A 88 -23.75 -18.22 34.97
CA HIS A 88 -23.74 -17.85 36.39
C HIS A 88 -25.14 -17.51 36.90
N ILE A 89 -25.89 -16.67 36.19
CA ILE A 89 -27.26 -16.25 36.58
C ILE A 89 -28.20 -17.45 36.63
N LYS A 90 -28.03 -18.45 35.77
CA LYS A 90 -28.83 -19.69 35.80
C LYS A 90 -28.57 -20.58 37.02
N THR A 91 -27.46 -20.37 37.74
CA THR A 91 -27.20 -21.12 38.98
C THR A 91 -28.05 -20.59 40.14
N GLN A 92 -28.34 -21.42 41.15
CA GLN A 92 -29.02 -20.99 42.38
C GLN A 92 -28.30 -19.83 43.11
N ARG A 93 -26.97 -19.81 43.06
CA ARG A 93 -26.16 -18.69 43.57
C ARG A 93 -26.37 -17.42 42.75
N GLY A 94 -26.41 -17.51 41.43
CA GLY A 94 -26.69 -16.38 40.55
C GLY A 94 -28.09 -15.80 40.76
N ILE A 95 -29.10 -16.66 40.85
CA ILE A 95 -30.49 -16.25 41.12
C ILE A 95 -30.58 -15.52 42.46
N SER A 96 -30.02 -16.09 43.53
CA SER A 96 -30.05 -15.44 44.85
C SER A 96 -29.28 -14.12 44.88
N GLN A 97 -28.15 -14.00 44.18
CA GLN A 97 -27.42 -12.73 44.04
C GLN A 97 -28.24 -11.70 43.24
N ALA A 98 -28.87 -12.10 42.13
CA ALA A 98 -29.71 -11.22 41.33
C ALA A 98 -30.94 -10.74 42.11
N ALA A 99 -31.60 -11.63 42.86
CA ALA A 99 -32.71 -11.31 43.75
C ALA A 99 -32.30 -10.32 44.85
N ARG A 100 -31.12 -10.51 45.47
CA ARG A 100 -30.56 -9.58 46.46
C ARG A 100 -30.26 -8.20 45.88
N LYS A 101 -29.75 -8.11 44.65
CA LYS A 101 -29.56 -6.83 43.94
C LYS A 101 -30.88 -6.08 43.70
N GLN A 102 -31.99 -6.81 43.62
CA GLN A 102 -33.33 -6.24 43.49
C GLN A 102 -34.00 -5.98 44.85
N GLY A 103 -33.30 -6.23 45.97
CA GLY A 103 -33.81 -6.01 47.33
C GLY A 103 -34.61 -7.17 47.92
N PHE A 104 -34.69 -8.32 47.25
CA PHE A 104 -35.34 -9.50 47.79
C PHE A 104 -34.44 -10.24 48.79
N VAL A 105 -35.01 -10.66 49.91
CA VAL A 105 -34.32 -11.37 51.00
C VAL A 105 -35.06 -12.67 51.31
N LYS A 106 -34.35 -13.70 51.78
CA LYS A 106 -34.99 -14.95 52.16
C LYS A 106 -35.80 -14.79 53.45
N PRO A 107 -36.84 -15.61 53.67
CA PRO A 107 -37.55 -15.63 54.95
C PRO A 107 -36.57 -15.86 56.10
N GLY A 108 -36.54 -14.93 57.07
CA GLY A 108 -35.65 -14.98 58.24
C GLY A 108 -34.30 -14.27 58.07
N GLU A 109 -33.98 -13.69 56.90
CA GLU A 109 -32.81 -12.82 56.71
C GLU A 109 -33.21 -11.33 56.92
N ILE A 110 -32.37 -10.52 57.56
CA ILE A 110 -32.59 -9.08 57.79
C ILE A 110 -31.85 -8.28 56.71
N SER A 111 -32.54 -7.33 56.05
CA SER A 111 -31.92 -6.41 55.09
C SER A 111 -31.23 -5.26 55.84
N LEU A 112 -29.90 -5.22 55.80
CA LEU A 112 -29.12 -4.12 56.35
C LEU A 112 -28.76 -3.15 55.22
N VAL A 113 -29.44 -2.00 55.15
CA VAL A 113 -29.09 -0.91 54.23
C VAL A 113 -28.01 -0.07 54.91
N ILE A 114 -26.76 -0.24 54.50
CA ILE A 114 -25.65 0.60 54.96
C ILE A 114 -25.66 1.86 54.08
N PRO A 115 -25.99 3.05 54.60
CA PRO A 115 -25.84 4.28 53.83
C PRO A 115 -24.36 4.47 53.51
N GLU A 116 -24.03 4.71 52.23
CA GLU A 116 -22.67 5.04 51.83
C GLU A 116 -22.24 6.32 52.57
N SER A 117 -21.23 6.19 53.42
CA SER A 117 -20.57 7.36 54.00
C SER A 117 -20.00 8.17 52.87
N THR A 118 -20.49 9.38 52.68
CA THR A 118 -19.98 10.38 51.74
C THR A 118 -18.54 10.72 52.14
N THR A 119 -17.58 9.96 51.64
CA THR A 119 -16.18 10.39 51.60
C THR A 119 -16.07 11.38 50.44
N PRO A 120 -15.84 12.69 50.72
CA PRO A 120 -15.67 13.67 49.66
C PRO A 120 -14.47 13.27 48.81
N LYS A 121 -14.73 13.11 47.51
CA LYS A 121 -13.71 12.90 46.48
C LYS A 121 -12.87 14.19 46.41
N PRO A 122 -11.53 14.13 46.57
CA PRO A 122 -10.70 15.31 46.40
C PRO A 122 -10.71 15.69 44.91
N ASP A 123 -10.97 16.97 44.66
CA ASP A 123 -10.96 17.60 43.33
C ASP A 123 -9.60 17.47 42.62
#